data_AF-A0A2K1EM45-F1
#
_entry.id   AF-A0A2K1EM45-F1
#
_cell.length_a   1.000
_cell.length_b   1.000
_cell.length_c   1.000
_cell.angle_alpha   90.00
_cell.angle_beta   90.00
_cell.angle_gamma   90.00
#
_symmetry.space_group_name_H-M   'P 1'
#
loop_
_entity.id
_entity.type
_entity.pdbx_description
1 polymer ?
#
loop_
_entity_poly.entity_id
_entity_poly.type
_entity_poly.pdbx_seq_one_letter_code
_entity_poly.pdbx_strand_id
1 'polypeptide(L)'
;MQKEAHSAPYWTTILLGLGAILLVLAVVASPEEVFQASTQGLKLWWSIIFPAMLPFLMLSEMLIAFGLVHGLGILLEPFMRSWFRLPGRSGWVLALGLTAGFPAAAEAVRQWAQQEDMTAFQLRRLTSIAHFCNPITILLVIGTGLLHNAAAGVMLLAVHWISGLLAGWITARLPVPSKELQKRETPAALRRTSVSRTSPSLIRSAWEATRSARERDGRSFGKLLGETVSHAVQMLMVTGGFIIFFSVLIRLLSIYTGQGSFSFIWPAWMEIHLGSYEISRLPYDLRTQAALISAVLGWGGLCGWLQITAVTRPSDKGITFTLSRVLHGIIAFGLTLATWVPLNRIVSNTTPAYVSRSSVSSFAESVNESATHPVMAGASSLLTQIEGTSMYPWQLTLLSIALLGTIIVTLLAFSFMTSWWGRRDSR
;
A
#
# COMPACT_ATOMS: atom_id res chain seq x y z
N MET A 1 16.06 14.21 27.55
CA MET A 1 16.94 14.92 26.59
C MET A 1 16.06 15.47 25.49
N GLN A 2 15.89 16.80 25.45
CA GLN A 2 15.16 17.52 24.40
C GLN A 2 15.78 17.18 23.05
N LYS A 3 14.99 16.58 22.17
CA LYS A 3 15.39 16.27 20.81
C LYS A 3 15.28 17.56 20.01
N GLU A 4 16.39 17.99 19.41
CA GLU A 4 16.44 19.12 18.49
C GLU A 4 15.30 19.00 17.47
N ALA A 5 14.29 19.86 17.62
CA ALA A 5 13.29 20.06 16.59
C ALA A 5 14.00 20.84 15.47
N HIS A 6 14.55 20.13 14.49
CA HIS A 6 14.98 20.76 13.26
C HIS A 6 13.79 21.53 12.69
N SER A 7 13.89 22.86 12.71
CA SER A 7 12.86 23.78 12.23
C SER A 7 12.66 23.54 10.75
N ALA A 8 11.48 23.06 10.36
CA ALA A 8 11.13 22.97 8.96
C ALA A 8 11.37 24.35 8.28
N PRO A 9 11.92 24.38 7.05
CA PRO A 9 12.22 25.66 6.39
C PRO A 9 10.98 26.54 6.36
N TYR A 10 11.06 27.83 6.71
CA TYR A 10 9.90 28.74 6.76
C TYR A 10 9.00 28.67 5.52
N TRP A 11 9.60 28.49 4.34
CA TRP A 11 8.90 28.30 3.07
C TRP A 11 7.99 27.07 3.01
N THR A 12 8.36 25.95 3.66
CA THR A 12 7.50 24.76 3.70
C THR A 12 6.25 25.02 4.51
N THR A 13 6.38 25.71 5.64
CA THR A 13 5.24 26.10 6.47
C THR A 13 4.30 27.05 5.72
N ILE A 14 4.87 28.03 5.00
CA ILE A 14 4.08 28.95 4.16
C ILE A 14 3.36 28.20 3.04
N LEU A 15 4.05 27.30 2.32
CA LEU A 15 3.45 26.52 1.23
C LEU A 15 2.34 25.60 1.72
N LEU A 16 2.56 24.87 2.83
CA LEU A 16 1.57 23.99 3.42
C LEU A 16 0.37 24.79 3.96
N GLY A 17 0.62 25.93 4.61
CA GLY A 17 -0.42 26.83 5.09
C GLY A 17 -1.27 27.40 3.94
N LEU A 18 -0.64 27.85 2.86
CA LEU A 18 -1.33 28.32 1.66
C LEU A 18 -2.14 27.19 1.02
N GLY A 19 -1.58 25.99 0.90
CA GLY A 19 -2.28 24.81 0.39
C GLY A 19 -3.51 24.45 1.22
N ALA A 20 -3.42 24.53 2.55
CA ALA A 20 -4.56 24.30 3.44
C ALA A 20 -5.65 25.37 3.26
N ILE A 21 -5.27 26.65 3.14
CA ILE A 21 -6.22 27.76 2.89
C ILE A 21 -6.92 27.55 1.54
N LEU A 22 -6.17 27.21 0.49
CA LEU A 22 -6.74 26.93 -0.84
C LEU A 22 -7.71 25.75 -0.81
N LEU A 23 -7.38 24.69 -0.05
CA LEU A 23 -8.28 23.55 0.12
C LEU A 23 -9.57 23.95 0.84
N VAL A 24 -9.48 24.77 1.90
CA VAL A 24 -10.66 25.30 2.60
C VAL A 24 -11.52 26.14 1.66
N LEU A 25 -10.91 27.04 0.86
CA LEU A 25 -11.64 27.84 -0.11
C LEU A 25 -12.33 26.97 -1.17
N ALA A 26 -11.65 25.93 -1.67
CA ALA A 26 -12.23 24.98 -2.62
C ALA A 26 -13.41 24.20 -2.00
N VAL A 27 -13.32 23.82 -0.73
CA VAL A 27 -14.40 23.15 -0.01
C VAL A 27 -15.62 24.06 0.14
N VAL A 28 -15.41 25.32 0.52
CA VAL A 28 -16.48 26.31 0.67
C VAL A 28 -17.10 26.69 -0.68
N ALA A 29 -16.33 26.66 -1.77
CA ALA A 29 -16.83 26.94 -3.11
C ALA A 29 -17.66 25.80 -3.72
N SER A 30 -17.53 24.57 -3.22
CA SER A 30 -18.25 23.39 -3.75
C SER A 30 -18.75 22.46 -2.63
N PRO A 31 -19.61 22.94 -1.72
CA PRO A 31 -19.98 22.21 -0.50
C PRO A 31 -20.77 20.93 -0.78
N GLU A 32 -21.68 20.94 -1.75
CA GLU A 32 -22.45 19.76 -2.15
C GLU A 32 -21.52 18.64 -2.65
N GLU A 33 -20.55 19.00 -3.48
CA GLU A 33 -19.59 18.05 -4.06
C GLU A 33 -18.68 17.42 -2.99
N VAL A 34 -18.25 18.22 -2.02
CA VAL A 34 -17.48 17.75 -0.87
C VAL A 34 -18.31 16.83 0.01
N PHE A 35 -19.57 17.18 0.25
CA PHE A 35 -20.47 16.36 1.07
C PHE A 35 -20.74 15.00 0.41
N GLN A 36 -21.01 14.98 -0.90
CA GLN A 36 -21.18 13.72 -1.63
C GLN A 36 -19.90 12.89 -1.67
N ALA A 37 -18.76 13.51 -1.94
CA ALA A 37 -17.47 12.80 -1.98
C ALA A 37 -17.07 12.21 -0.63
N SER A 38 -17.26 12.97 0.45
CA SER A 38 -16.99 12.48 1.82
C SER A 38 -17.95 11.35 2.20
N THR A 39 -19.24 11.46 1.85
CA THR A 39 -20.24 10.40 2.06
C THR A 39 -19.90 9.14 1.25
N GLN A 40 -19.46 9.28 0.00
CA GLN A 40 -19.03 8.15 -0.82
C GLN A 40 -17.80 7.47 -0.23
N GLY A 41 -16.79 8.25 0.19
CA GLY A 41 -15.60 7.72 0.87
C GLY A 41 -15.97 7.00 2.17
N LEU A 42 -16.87 7.57 2.97
CA LEU A 42 -17.38 6.97 4.20
C LEU A 42 -18.14 5.67 3.92
N LYS A 43 -19.02 5.63 2.90
CA LYS A 43 -19.74 4.42 2.49
C LYS A 43 -18.76 3.34 2.05
N LEU A 44 -17.80 3.65 1.17
CA LEU A 44 -16.77 2.68 0.75
C LEU A 44 -16.03 2.10 1.95
N TRP A 45 -15.61 2.97 2.89
CA TRP A 45 -14.90 2.53 4.08
C TRP A 45 -15.78 1.70 5.04
N TRP A 46 -16.95 2.20 5.43
CA TRP A 46 -17.82 1.56 6.42
C TRP A 46 -18.44 0.27 5.91
N SER A 47 -18.86 0.28 4.65
CA SER A 47 -19.57 -0.83 4.04
C SER A 47 -18.59 -1.93 3.61
N ILE A 48 -17.48 -1.58 2.94
CA ILE A 48 -16.62 -2.60 2.32
C ILE A 48 -15.37 -2.85 3.16
N ILE A 49 -14.64 -1.81 3.54
CA ILE A 49 -13.28 -1.95 4.09
C ILE A 49 -13.31 -2.35 5.57
N PHE A 50 -14.11 -1.67 6.39
CA PHE A 50 -14.16 -1.89 7.82
C PHE A 50 -14.54 -3.34 8.20
N PRO A 51 -15.62 -3.93 7.66
CA PRO A 51 -16.03 -5.28 8.01
C PRO A 51 -15.06 -6.34 7.47
N ALA A 52 -14.47 -6.10 6.29
CA ALA A 52 -13.53 -7.03 5.67
C ALA A 52 -12.18 -7.06 6.42
N MET A 53 -11.69 -5.90 6.89
CA MET A 53 -10.37 -5.79 7.52
C MET A 53 -10.37 -6.11 9.00
N LEU A 54 -11.43 -5.77 9.75
CA LEU A 54 -11.40 -5.83 11.23
C LEU A 54 -11.05 -7.23 11.77
N PRO A 55 -11.72 -8.32 11.37
CA PRO A 55 -11.40 -9.66 11.90
C PRO A 55 -9.96 -10.07 11.55
N PHE A 56 -9.48 -9.70 10.36
CA PHE A 56 -8.16 -10.09 9.90
C PHE A 56 -7.03 -9.30 10.57
N LEU A 57 -7.21 -7.99 10.79
CA LEU A 57 -6.27 -7.19 11.56
C LEU A 57 -6.19 -7.69 13.00
N MET A 58 -7.33 -8.03 13.61
CA MET A 58 -7.36 -8.66 14.93
C MET A 58 -6.57 -9.97 14.95
N LEU A 59 -6.83 -10.88 14.01
CA LEU A 59 -6.10 -12.14 13.94
C LEU A 59 -4.60 -11.91 13.69
N SER A 60 -4.23 -10.96 12.83
CA SER A 60 -2.83 -10.62 12.54
C SER A 60 -2.11 -10.15 13.80
N GLU A 61 -2.70 -9.24 14.57
CA GLU A 61 -2.16 -8.75 15.85
C GLU A 61 -2.05 -9.88 16.89
N MET A 62 -3.01 -10.79 16.94
CA MET A 62 -2.92 -12.00 17.78
C MET A 62 -1.75 -12.89 17.32
N LEU A 63 -1.56 -13.12 16.03
CA LEU A 63 -0.43 -13.90 15.49
C LEU A 63 0.93 -13.26 15.83
N ILE A 64 1.00 -11.92 15.87
CA ILE A 64 2.19 -11.18 16.31
C ILE A 64 2.46 -11.44 17.79
N ALA A 65 1.44 -11.29 18.64
CA ALA A 65 1.54 -11.51 20.09
C ALA A 65 1.78 -12.98 20.47
N PHE A 66 1.36 -13.91 19.62
CA PHE A 66 1.72 -15.33 19.72
C PHE A 66 3.14 -15.64 19.23
N GLY A 67 3.84 -14.64 18.68
CA GLY A 67 5.22 -14.78 18.21
C GLY A 67 5.35 -15.41 16.83
N LEU A 68 4.26 -15.82 16.18
CA LEU A 68 4.29 -16.56 14.91
C LEU A 68 4.91 -15.72 13.78
N VAL A 69 4.65 -14.41 13.76
CA VAL A 69 5.25 -13.50 12.79
C VAL A 69 6.76 -13.35 13.01
N HIS A 70 7.24 -13.43 14.26
CA HIS A 70 8.67 -13.43 14.56
C HIS A 70 9.34 -14.72 14.09
N GLY A 71 8.70 -15.88 14.30
CA GLY A 71 9.17 -17.15 13.76
C GLY A 71 9.24 -17.14 12.22
N LEU A 72 8.21 -16.61 11.56
CA LEU A 72 8.22 -16.40 10.10
C LEU A 72 9.37 -15.47 9.68
N GLY A 73 9.67 -14.46 10.48
CA GLY A 73 10.81 -13.57 10.26
C GLY A 73 12.17 -14.28 10.27
N ILE A 74 12.36 -15.29 11.12
CA ILE A 74 13.58 -16.11 11.12
C ILE A 74 13.67 -16.99 9.87
N LEU A 75 12.54 -17.52 9.39
CA LEU A 75 12.54 -18.29 8.13
C LEU A 75 12.93 -17.41 6.93
N LEU A 76 12.59 -16.11 6.98
CA LEU A 76 12.99 -15.14 5.97
C LEU A 76 14.44 -14.67 6.13
N GLU A 77 15.18 -15.07 7.17
CA GLU A 77 16.53 -14.59 7.44
C GLU A 77 17.52 -14.77 6.26
N PRO A 78 17.62 -15.95 5.62
CA PRO A 78 18.53 -16.13 4.48
C PRO A 78 18.17 -15.21 3.31
N PHE A 79 16.86 -15.00 3.12
CA PHE A 79 16.32 -14.14 2.08
C PHE A 79 16.63 -12.67 2.35
N MET A 80 16.48 -12.19 3.60
CA MET A 80 16.81 -10.82 4.00
C MET A 80 18.30 -10.49 3.77
N ARG A 81 19.18 -11.42 4.13
CA ARG A 81 20.64 -11.24 3.97
C ARG A 81 21.05 -11.28 2.50
N SER A 82 20.57 -12.28 1.75
CA SER A 82 21.00 -12.53 0.37
C SER A 82 20.39 -11.57 -0.65
N TRP A 83 19.08 -11.33 -0.57
CA TRP A 83 18.36 -10.52 -1.56
C TRP A 83 18.41 -9.03 -1.22
N PHE A 84 18.17 -8.68 0.04
CA PHE A 84 18.03 -7.29 0.45
C PHE A 84 19.27 -6.72 1.16
N ARG A 85 20.27 -7.53 1.48
CA ARG A 85 21.47 -7.11 2.24
C ARG A 85 21.08 -6.39 3.52
N LEU A 86 20.08 -6.92 4.21
CA LEU A 86 19.58 -6.41 5.48
C LEU A 86 19.92 -7.37 6.62
N PRO A 87 19.95 -6.89 7.88
CA PRO A 87 20.13 -7.75 9.04
C PRO A 87 19.08 -8.86 9.03
N GLY A 88 19.52 -10.10 9.21
CA GLY A 88 18.66 -11.27 9.10
C GLY A 88 17.42 -11.23 10.01
N ARG A 89 17.61 -10.69 11.22
CA ARG A 89 16.54 -10.45 12.20
C ARG A 89 15.40 -9.62 11.63
N SER A 90 15.65 -8.76 10.63
CA SER A 90 14.63 -7.88 10.02
C SER A 90 13.55 -8.56 9.20
N GLY A 91 13.62 -9.89 9.04
CA GLY A 91 12.59 -10.66 8.36
C GLY A 91 11.19 -10.53 8.97
N TRP A 92 11.06 -10.29 10.28
CA TRP A 92 9.72 -10.18 10.89
C TRP A 92 8.96 -8.93 10.43
N VAL A 93 9.67 -7.84 10.07
CA VAL A 93 9.05 -6.63 9.51
C VAL A 93 8.58 -6.87 8.07
N LEU A 94 9.36 -7.61 7.28
CA LEU A 94 8.91 -8.04 5.95
C LEU A 94 7.70 -8.97 6.06
N ALA A 95 7.72 -9.91 7.01
CA ALA A 95 6.58 -10.78 7.28
C ALA A 95 5.31 -9.98 7.62
N LEU A 96 5.42 -8.97 8.49
CA LEU A 96 4.32 -8.05 8.79
C LEU A 96 3.82 -7.30 7.56
N GLY A 97 4.72 -6.79 6.72
CA GLY A 97 4.35 -6.13 5.48
C GLY A 97 3.53 -7.03 4.57
N LEU A 98 4.00 -8.26 4.34
CA LEU A 98 3.34 -9.24 3.47
C LEU A 98 1.98 -9.71 4.03
N THR A 99 1.84 -9.84 5.35
CA THR A 99 0.63 -10.40 5.96
C THR A 99 -0.37 -9.33 6.42
N ALA A 100 0.06 -8.33 7.18
CA ALA A 100 -0.80 -7.30 7.77
C ALA A 100 -0.88 -6.02 6.93
N GLY A 101 0.11 -5.80 6.06
CA GLY A 101 0.18 -4.64 5.18
C GLY A 101 1.04 -3.50 5.73
N PHE A 102 1.15 -2.44 4.93
CA PHE A 102 2.07 -1.34 5.16
C PHE A 102 1.85 -0.51 6.44
N PRO A 103 0.62 -0.31 6.98
CA PRO A 103 0.47 0.45 8.22
C PRO A 103 1.15 -0.25 9.40
N ALA A 104 0.92 -1.56 9.55
CA ALA A 104 1.54 -2.38 10.58
C ALA A 104 3.08 -2.45 10.40
N ALA A 105 3.55 -2.62 9.16
CA ALA A 105 4.98 -2.61 8.87
C ALA A 105 5.65 -1.26 9.17
N ALA A 106 4.98 -0.14 8.93
CA ALA A 106 5.51 1.20 9.23
C ALA A 106 5.72 1.39 10.74
N GLU A 107 4.79 0.92 11.55
CA GLU A 107 4.90 0.92 13.01
C GLU A 107 6.05 0.04 13.49
N ALA A 108 6.20 -1.15 12.90
CA ALA A 108 7.30 -2.05 13.18
C ALA A 108 8.68 -1.45 12.83
N VAL A 109 8.78 -0.74 11.70
CA VAL A 109 9.96 0.04 11.31
C VAL A 109 10.26 1.13 12.34
N ARG A 110 9.23 1.89 12.77
CA ARG A 110 9.37 2.95 13.79
C ARG A 110 9.94 2.40 15.10
N GLN A 111 9.45 1.25 15.55
CA GLN A 111 9.93 0.59 16.77
C GLN A 111 11.40 0.18 16.62
N TRP A 112 11.78 -0.38 15.47
CA TRP A 112 13.18 -0.74 15.23
C TRP A 112 14.11 0.47 15.18
N ALA A 113 13.66 1.56 14.56
CA ALA A 113 14.41 2.81 14.47
C ALA A 113 14.77 3.40 15.85
N GLN A 114 14.09 2.98 16.92
CA GLN A 114 14.38 3.39 18.30
C GLN A 114 15.44 2.51 18.98
N GLN A 115 15.73 1.32 18.45
CA GLN A 115 16.67 0.35 19.06
C GLN A 115 18.12 0.51 18.55
N GLU A 116 18.42 1.52 17.73
CA GLU A 116 19.74 1.92 17.18
C GLU A 116 20.55 0.86 16.40
N ASP A 117 20.09 -0.40 16.33
CA ASP A 117 20.78 -1.52 15.68
C ASP A 117 20.79 -1.50 14.13
N MET A 118 20.27 -0.44 13.49
CA MET A 118 20.24 -0.31 12.02
C MET A 118 20.76 1.04 11.53
N THR A 119 21.54 1.01 10.45
CA THR A 119 21.94 2.23 9.74
C THR A 119 20.73 2.89 9.07
N ALA A 120 20.76 4.21 8.87
CA ALA A 120 19.69 4.93 8.18
C ALA A 120 19.39 4.36 6.78
N PHE A 121 20.43 3.92 6.07
CA PHE A 121 20.30 3.27 4.77
C PHE A 121 19.55 1.93 4.84
N GLN A 122 19.94 1.06 5.78
CA GLN A 122 19.25 -0.21 6.00
C GLN A 122 17.79 0.01 6.42
N LEU A 123 17.52 1.03 7.24
CA LEU A 123 16.17 1.37 7.67
C LEU A 123 15.31 1.84 6.48
N ARG A 124 15.82 2.74 5.64
CA ARG A 124 15.14 3.17 4.39
C ARG A 124 14.80 2.00 3.48
N ARG A 125 15.74 1.08 3.34
CA ARG A 125 15.53 -0.14 2.55
C ARG A 125 14.48 -1.04 3.20
N LEU A 126 14.52 -1.23 4.51
CA LEU A 126 13.52 -2.02 5.24
C LEU A 126 12.12 -1.43 5.07
N THR A 127 11.96 -0.11 5.25
CA THR A 127 10.69 0.61 5.02
C THR A 127 10.17 0.37 3.61
N SER A 128 11.07 0.35 2.63
CA SER A 128 10.76 0.15 1.22
C SER A 128 10.25 -1.25 0.92
N ILE A 129 10.96 -2.28 1.39
CA ILE A 129 10.62 -3.67 1.06
C ILE A 129 9.46 -4.21 1.89
N ALA A 130 9.12 -3.59 3.02
CA ALA A 130 8.01 -4.02 3.87
C ALA A 130 6.68 -3.33 3.51
N HIS A 131 6.66 -2.48 2.48
CA HIS A 131 5.46 -1.77 2.07
C HIS A 131 4.63 -2.60 1.09
N PHE A 132 3.67 -3.37 1.61
CA PHE A 132 2.69 -4.08 0.79
C PHE A 132 1.26 -3.71 1.21
N CYS A 133 0.33 -3.67 0.25
CA CYS A 133 -1.09 -3.69 0.53
C CYS A 133 -1.49 -4.97 1.30
N ASN A 134 -2.46 -4.85 2.19
CA ASN A 134 -2.98 -5.98 2.95
C ASN A 134 -3.58 -7.04 1.98
N PRO A 135 -3.25 -8.33 2.14
CA PRO A 135 -3.78 -9.39 1.28
C PRO A 135 -5.30 -9.43 1.19
N ILE A 136 -6.00 -9.14 2.29
CA ILE A 136 -7.47 -9.13 2.31
C ILE A 136 -8.03 -7.97 1.49
N THR A 137 -7.34 -6.82 1.45
CA THR A 137 -7.74 -5.72 0.56
C THR A 137 -7.67 -6.16 -0.90
N ILE A 138 -6.61 -6.87 -1.29
CA ILE A 138 -6.47 -7.34 -2.67
C ILE A 138 -7.50 -8.43 -3.00
N LEU A 139 -7.68 -9.39 -2.10
CA LEU A 139 -8.57 -10.53 -2.31
C LEU A 139 -10.06 -10.14 -2.26
N LEU A 140 -10.50 -9.55 -1.15
CA LEU A 140 -11.91 -9.30 -0.89
C LEU A 140 -12.38 -7.97 -1.45
N VAL A 141 -11.68 -6.88 -1.15
CA VAL A 141 -12.14 -5.54 -1.56
C VAL A 141 -11.99 -5.41 -3.08
N ILE A 142 -10.79 -5.63 -3.61
CA ILE A 142 -10.50 -5.41 -5.03
C ILE A 142 -10.95 -6.58 -5.90
N GLY A 143 -10.52 -7.80 -5.59
CA GLY A 143 -10.84 -8.99 -6.39
C GLY A 143 -12.35 -9.28 -6.40
N THR A 144 -12.91 -9.56 -5.24
CA THR A 144 -14.33 -9.93 -5.13
C THR A 144 -15.26 -8.71 -5.17
N GLY A 145 -14.92 -7.63 -4.46
CA GLY A 145 -15.80 -6.47 -4.30
C GLY A 145 -15.85 -5.55 -5.52
N LEU A 146 -14.70 -5.21 -6.11
CA LEU A 146 -14.62 -4.24 -7.23
C LEU A 146 -14.59 -4.90 -8.60
N LEU A 147 -13.84 -5.99 -8.75
CA LEU A 147 -13.70 -6.71 -10.03
C LEU A 147 -14.73 -7.83 -10.21
N HIS A 148 -15.52 -8.14 -9.17
CA HIS A 148 -16.47 -9.26 -9.15
C HIS A 148 -15.84 -10.60 -9.56
N ASN A 149 -14.54 -10.76 -9.29
CA ASN A 149 -13.76 -11.90 -9.73
C ASN A 149 -12.69 -12.29 -8.69
N ALA A 150 -13.01 -13.29 -7.86
CA ALA A 150 -12.10 -13.80 -6.83
C ALA A 150 -10.79 -14.37 -7.41
N ALA A 151 -10.83 -14.96 -8.61
CA ALA A 151 -9.65 -15.46 -9.31
C ALA A 151 -8.67 -14.33 -9.65
N ALA A 152 -9.19 -13.20 -10.13
CA ALA A 152 -8.40 -12.00 -10.38
C ALA A 152 -7.77 -11.48 -9.08
N GLY A 153 -8.49 -11.53 -7.95
CA GLY A 153 -7.94 -11.18 -6.64
C GLY A 153 -6.73 -12.02 -6.24
N VAL A 154 -6.80 -13.35 -6.36
CA VAL A 154 -5.69 -14.26 -6.05
C VAL A 154 -4.49 -13.99 -6.97
N MET A 155 -4.76 -13.79 -8.26
CA MET A 155 -3.73 -13.45 -9.24
C MET A 155 -3.03 -12.13 -8.89
N LEU A 156 -3.81 -11.08 -8.58
CA LEU A 156 -3.29 -9.78 -8.18
C LEU A 156 -2.44 -9.89 -6.91
N LEU A 157 -2.84 -10.70 -5.92
CA LEU A 157 -2.05 -10.89 -4.70
C LEU A 157 -0.68 -11.51 -5.00
N ALA A 158 -0.66 -12.59 -5.79
CA ALA A 158 0.58 -13.25 -6.18
C ALA A 158 1.51 -12.31 -6.95
N VAL A 159 0.96 -11.60 -7.95
CA VAL A 159 1.70 -10.60 -8.72
C VAL A 159 2.22 -9.49 -7.82
N HIS A 160 1.39 -8.97 -6.91
CA HIS A 160 1.75 -7.88 -6.00
C HIS A 160 2.91 -8.27 -5.07
N TRP A 161 2.89 -9.48 -4.50
CA TRP A 161 4.01 -9.97 -3.71
C TRP A 161 5.29 -10.16 -4.54
N ILE A 162 5.21 -10.85 -5.68
CA ILE A 162 6.38 -11.12 -6.53
C ILE A 162 7.01 -9.82 -7.03
N SER A 163 6.19 -8.91 -7.55
CA SER A 163 6.65 -7.62 -8.07
C SER A 163 7.26 -6.73 -7.00
N GLY A 164 6.71 -6.70 -5.78
CA GLY A 164 7.27 -5.93 -4.68
C GLY A 164 8.59 -6.49 -4.17
N LEU A 165 8.71 -7.81 -4.06
CA LEU A 165 9.98 -8.46 -3.72
C LEU A 165 11.05 -8.24 -4.80
N LEU A 166 10.66 -8.26 -6.08
CA LEU A 166 11.57 -7.98 -7.19
C LEU A 166 12.01 -6.50 -7.20
N ALA A 167 11.09 -5.56 -6.97
CA ALA A 167 11.41 -4.15 -6.84
C ALA A 167 12.38 -3.89 -5.66
N GLY A 168 12.13 -4.55 -4.52
CA GLY A 168 13.03 -4.53 -3.37
C GLY A 168 14.41 -5.10 -3.69
N TRP A 169 14.49 -6.18 -4.47
CA TRP A 169 15.74 -6.78 -4.89
C TRP A 169 16.53 -5.85 -5.82
N ILE A 170 15.89 -5.25 -6.82
CA ILE A 170 16.51 -4.29 -7.74
C ILE A 170 17.07 -3.10 -6.95
N THR A 171 16.26 -2.50 -6.08
CA THR A 171 16.69 -1.35 -5.27
C THR A 171 17.78 -1.70 -4.26
N ALA A 172 17.84 -2.96 -3.78
CA ALA A 172 18.90 -3.42 -2.90
C ALA A 172 20.29 -3.50 -3.57
N ARG A 173 20.33 -3.56 -4.90
CA ARG A 173 21.57 -3.62 -5.70
C ARG A 173 22.07 -2.26 -6.19
N LEU A 174 21.29 -1.20 -6.01
CA LEU A 174 21.72 0.15 -6.37
C LEU A 174 22.95 0.59 -5.56
N PRO A 175 23.86 1.39 -6.15
CA PRO A 175 25.05 1.87 -5.46
C PRO A 175 24.69 2.65 -4.19
N VAL A 176 25.38 2.34 -3.09
CA VAL A 176 25.24 3.07 -1.81
C VAL A 176 26.23 4.24 -1.83
N PRO A 177 25.78 5.48 -1.57
CA PRO A 177 26.70 6.62 -1.49
C PRO A 177 27.77 6.40 -0.43
N SER A 178 29.04 6.64 -0.77
CA SER A 178 30.22 6.36 0.08
C SER A 178 30.18 7.04 1.46
N LYS A 179 29.43 8.14 1.60
CA LYS A 179 29.21 8.83 2.89
C LYS A 179 28.32 8.05 3.88
N GLU A 180 27.39 7.23 3.40
CA GLU A 180 26.54 6.40 4.27
C GLU A 180 27.25 5.14 4.76
N LEU A 181 28.25 4.66 4.00
CA LEU A 181 29.15 3.56 4.41
C LEU A 181 30.11 3.95 5.54
N GLN A 182 30.43 5.24 5.70
CA GLN A 182 31.39 5.71 6.71
C GLN A 182 30.82 5.75 8.14
N LYS A 183 29.50 5.73 8.32
CA LYS A 183 28.87 5.53 9.64
C LYS A 183 28.86 4.04 9.95
N ARG A 184 30.06 3.49 10.13
CA ARG A 184 30.33 2.06 10.24
C ARG A 184 29.56 1.46 11.42
N GLU A 185 28.99 0.30 11.16
CA GLU A 185 28.37 -0.63 12.11
C GLU A 185 29.11 -0.61 13.46
N THR A 186 28.37 -0.44 14.56
CA THR A 186 28.94 -0.64 15.89
C THR A 186 29.60 -2.01 15.93
N PRO A 187 30.86 -2.14 16.41
CA PRO A 187 31.59 -3.40 16.42
C PRO A 187 30.85 -4.54 17.14
N ALA A 188 29.87 -4.24 17.99
CA ALA A 188 29.04 -5.23 18.68
C ALA A 188 28.09 -6.02 17.77
N ALA A 189 27.56 -5.40 16.70
CA ALA A 189 26.64 -6.06 15.75
C ALA A 189 27.38 -7.08 14.85
N LEU A 190 28.63 -6.78 14.50
CA LEU A 190 29.54 -7.69 13.77
C LEU A 190 30.29 -8.68 14.69
N ARG A 191 30.49 -8.37 15.98
CA ARG A 191 31.17 -9.30 16.92
C ARG A 191 30.30 -10.47 17.36
N ARG A 192 28.96 -10.33 17.35
CA ARG A 192 28.05 -11.46 17.64
C ARG A 192 27.93 -12.48 16.51
N THR A 193 28.55 -12.23 15.36
CA THR A 193 28.62 -13.18 14.23
C THR A 193 29.84 -14.10 14.23
N SER A 194 30.70 -14.03 15.25
CA SER A 194 31.68 -15.10 15.52
C SER A 194 31.21 -15.94 16.71
N VAL A 195 31.31 -17.29 16.58
CA VAL A 195 30.90 -18.36 17.52
C VAL A 195 29.42 -18.77 17.32
N SER A 196 29.03 -19.98 16.88
CA SER A 196 29.50 -21.36 17.08
C SER A 196 29.15 -22.24 15.85
N ARG A 197 29.93 -23.31 15.60
CA ARG A 197 29.80 -24.24 14.46
C ARG A 197 28.64 -25.25 14.56
N THR A 198 27.62 -24.97 15.35
CA THR A 198 26.38 -25.76 15.44
C THR A 198 25.18 -24.82 15.39
N SER A 199 24.89 -24.28 14.20
CA SER A 199 23.64 -23.56 13.98
C SER A 199 22.49 -24.55 14.17
N PRO A 200 21.54 -24.31 15.09
CA PRO A 200 20.29 -25.07 15.10
C PRO A 200 19.62 -24.99 13.72
N SER A 201 18.78 -25.98 13.39
CA SER A 201 18.00 -25.93 12.17
C SER A 201 17.15 -24.65 12.14
N LEU A 202 16.92 -24.08 10.95
CA LEU A 202 16.14 -22.84 10.80
C LEU A 202 14.75 -22.95 11.45
N ILE A 203 14.14 -24.14 11.36
CA ILE A 203 12.83 -24.43 11.97
C ILE A 203 12.91 -24.36 13.50
N ARG A 204 13.96 -24.94 14.11
CA ARG A 204 14.17 -24.87 15.55
C ARG A 204 14.39 -23.42 16.00
N SER A 205 15.19 -22.66 15.24
CA SER A 205 15.44 -21.24 15.50
C SER A 205 14.16 -20.42 15.39
N ALA A 206 13.30 -20.72 14.40
CA ALA A 206 12.01 -20.08 14.23
C ALA A 206 11.06 -20.39 15.40
N TRP A 207 11.02 -21.64 15.87
CA TRP A 207 10.21 -22.01 17.04
C TRP A 207 10.69 -21.36 18.33
N GLU A 208 12.01 -21.32 18.55
CA GLU A 208 12.62 -20.61 19.69
C GLU A 208 12.30 -19.11 19.65
N ALA A 209 12.32 -18.49 18.46
CA ALA A 209 11.92 -17.09 18.29
C ALA A 209 10.43 -16.86 18.55
N THR A 210 9.55 -17.76 18.09
CA THR A 210 8.11 -17.72 18.40
C THR A 210 7.87 -17.78 19.90
N ARG A 211 8.49 -18.76 20.59
CA ARG A 211 8.37 -18.93 22.03
C ARG A 211 8.89 -17.71 22.80
N SER A 212 10.09 -17.22 22.45
CA SER A 212 10.68 -16.05 23.08
C SER A 212 9.84 -14.78 22.87
N ALA A 213 9.25 -14.59 21.69
CA ALA A 213 8.34 -13.47 21.43
C ALA A 213 7.06 -13.57 22.26
N ARG A 214 6.48 -14.77 22.39
CA ARG A 214 5.31 -15.01 23.25
C ARG A 214 5.60 -14.76 24.73
N GLU A 215 6.75 -15.21 25.21
CA GLU A 215 7.20 -15.00 26.59
C GLU A 215 7.46 -13.51 26.87
N ARG A 216 8.02 -12.77 25.91
CA ARG A 216 8.22 -11.31 26.01
C ARG A 216 6.92 -10.52 25.99
N ASP A 217 5.91 -10.97 25.25
CA ASP A 217 4.59 -10.32 25.22
C ASP A 217 3.86 -10.48 26.57
N GLY A 218 3.84 -11.69 27.12
CA GLY A 218 3.40 -11.96 28.50
C GLY A 218 1.93 -11.67 28.82
N ARG A 219 1.13 -11.17 27.87
CA ARG A 219 -0.28 -10.82 28.10
C ARG A 219 -1.16 -12.07 28.22
N SER A 220 -2.14 -12.01 29.13
CA SER A 220 -3.21 -13.01 29.19
C SER A 220 -4.07 -12.96 27.91
N PHE A 221 -4.76 -14.06 27.59
CA PHE A 221 -5.58 -14.14 26.38
C PHE A 221 -6.65 -13.03 26.32
N GLY A 222 -7.37 -12.78 27.43
CA GLY A 222 -8.39 -11.73 27.49
C GLY A 222 -7.83 -10.32 27.30
N LYS A 223 -6.69 -10.00 27.93
CA LYS A 223 -6.00 -8.71 27.75
C LYS A 223 -5.52 -8.55 26.31
N LEU A 224 -4.91 -9.60 25.74
CA LEU A 224 -4.49 -9.62 24.35
C LEU A 224 -5.65 -9.36 23.41
N LEU A 225 -6.77 -10.06 23.58
CA LEU A 225 -7.95 -9.91 22.73
C LEU A 225 -8.49 -8.48 22.79
N GLY A 226 -8.66 -7.90 23.98
CA GLY A 226 -9.13 -6.53 24.16
C GLY A 226 -8.22 -5.49 23.51
N GLU A 227 -6.92 -5.55 23.77
CA GLU A 227 -5.94 -4.62 23.19
C GLU A 227 -5.85 -4.76 21.67
N THR A 228 -5.95 -5.99 21.16
CA THR A 228 -5.94 -6.28 19.73
C THR A 228 -7.17 -5.70 19.01
N VAL A 229 -8.37 -5.84 19.59
CA VAL A 229 -9.58 -5.21 19.06
C VAL A 229 -9.42 -3.69 19.01
N SER A 230 -9.00 -3.07 20.12
CA SER A 230 -8.81 -1.61 20.18
C SER A 230 -7.80 -1.11 19.15
N HIS A 231 -6.66 -1.79 19.02
CA HIS A 231 -5.63 -1.42 18.05
C HIS A 231 -6.11 -1.56 16.60
N ALA A 232 -6.79 -2.66 16.26
CA ALA A 232 -7.36 -2.88 14.93
C ALA A 232 -8.42 -1.81 14.59
N VAL A 233 -9.30 -1.46 15.52
CA VAL A 233 -10.29 -0.38 15.34
C VAL A 233 -9.60 0.96 15.12
N GLN A 234 -8.58 1.30 15.92
CA GLN A 234 -7.83 2.55 15.75
C GLN A 234 -7.17 2.62 14.37
N MET A 235 -6.52 1.55 13.93
CA MET A 235 -5.89 1.47 12.61
C MET A 235 -6.93 1.67 11.49
N LEU A 236 -8.13 1.11 11.63
CA LEU A 236 -9.21 1.27 10.67
C LEU A 236 -9.82 2.67 10.68
N MET A 237 -9.94 3.32 11.84
CA MET A 237 -10.39 4.71 11.91
C MET A 237 -9.41 5.66 11.23
N VAL A 238 -8.10 5.46 11.44
CA VAL A 238 -7.07 6.23 10.75
C VAL A 238 -7.18 6.01 9.24
N THR A 239 -7.23 4.76 8.79
CA THR A 239 -7.35 4.41 7.37
C THR A 239 -8.62 5.01 6.74
N GLY A 240 -9.75 4.96 7.45
CA GLY A 240 -11.01 5.56 7.01
C GLY A 240 -10.97 7.08 6.89
N GLY A 241 -10.37 7.75 7.88
CA GLY A 241 -10.15 9.20 7.83
C GLY A 241 -9.34 9.62 6.60
N PHE A 242 -8.28 8.86 6.27
CA PHE A 242 -7.52 9.09 5.05
C PHE A 242 -8.35 8.87 3.78
N ILE A 243 -9.15 7.79 3.69
CA ILE A 243 -9.99 7.52 2.52
C ILE A 243 -11.02 8.66 2.29
N ILE A 244 -11.66 9.14 3.35
CA ILE A 244 -12.63 10.25 3.29
C ILE A 244 -11.94 11.56 2.88
N PHE A 245 -10.77 11.85 3.43
CA PHE A 245 -10.00 13.03 3.03
C PHE A 245 -9.61 12.98 1.55
N PHE A 246 -9.11 11.84 1.08
CA PHE A 246 -8.70 11.66 -0.30
C PHE A 246 -9.89 11.62 -1.27
N SER A 247 -11.07 11.13 -0.87
CA SER A 247 -12.26 11.20 -1.72
C SER A 247 -12.67 12.64 -2.01
N VAL A 248 -12.62 13.51 -1.00
CA VAL A 248 -12.85 14.95 -1.15
C VAL A 248 -11.80 15.59 -2.07
N LEU A 249 -10.51 15.30 -1.82
CA LEU A 249 -9.42 15.88 -2.62
C LEU A 249 -9.52 15.46 -4.10
N ILE A 250 -9.79 14.19 -4.36
CA ILE A 250 -9.99 13.65 -5.70
C ILE A 250 -11.19 14.34 -6.36
N ARG A 251 -12.33 14.48 -5.66
CA ARG A 251 -13.52 15.13 -6.23
C ARG A 251 -13.23 16.57 -6.62
N LEU A 252 -12.61 17.34 -5.74
CA LEU A 252 -12.25 18.73 -6.03
C LEU A 252 -11.32 18.81 -7.23
N LEU A 253 -10.31 17.94 -7.32
CA LEU A 253 -9.39 17.93 -8.46
C LEU A 253 -10.09 17.55 -9.77
N SER A 254 -11.01 16.60 -9.75
CA SER A 254 -11.78 16.18 -10.92
C SER A 254 -12.68 17.29 -11.48
N ILE A 255 -13.20 18.18 -10.62
CA ILE A 255 -13.98 19.35 -11.07
C ILE A 255 -13.11 20.28 -11.93
N TYR A 256 -11.88 20.54 -11.51
CA TYR A 256 -10.99 21.48 -12.20
C TYR A 256 -10.22 20.86 -13.38
N THR A 257 -10.02 19.54 -13.37
CA THR A 257 -9.24 18.85 -14.43
C THR A 257 -10.12 18.25 -15.54
N GLY A 258 -11.43 18.16 -15.33
CA GLY A 258 -12.42 17.71 -16.32
C GLY A 258 -12.62 16.20 -16.38
N GLN A 259 -13.76 15.78 -16.96
CA GLN A 259 -14.20 14.38 -17.09
C GLN A 259 -13.65 13.70 -18.37
N GLY A 260 -12.36 13.87 -18.66
CA GLY A 260 -11.73 13.27 -19.84
C GLY A 260 -11.48 11.76 -19.68
N SER A 261 -11.05 11.09 -20.75
CA SER A 261 -10.67 9.66 -20.75
C SER A 261 -9.53 9.29 -19.78
N PHE A 262 -8.89 10.30 -19.17
CA PHE A 262 -7.81 10.18 -18.19
C PHE A 262 -8.25 10.50 -16.76
N SER A 263 -9.56 10.63 -16.49
CA SER A 263 -10.10 11.01 -15.17
C SER A 263 -9.70 10.04 -14.06
N PHE A 264 -9.44 8.77 -14.38
CA PHE A 264 -8.99 7.74 -13.44
C PHE A 264 -7.56 7.96 -12.91
N ILE A 265 -6.73 8.79 -13.57
CA ILE A 265 -5.33 9.02 -13.20
C ILE A 265 -5.21 9.61 -11.79
N TRP A 266 -6.03 10.61 -11.46
CA TRP A 266 -5.96 11.27 -10.15
C TRP A 266 -6.35 10.33 -9.00
N PRO A 267 -7.49 9.63 -9.06
CA PRO A 267 -7.80 8.56 -8.11
C PRO A 267 -6.67 7.54 -7.99
N ALA A 268 -6.20 6.99 -9.12
CA ALA A 268 -5.14 5.97 -9.18
C ALA A 268 -3.82 6.43 -8.54
N TRP A 269 -3.48 7.71 -8.70
CA TRP A 269 -2.29 8.30 -8.11
C TRP A 269 -2.45 8.59 -6.62
N MET A 270 -3.64 8.99 -6.19
CA MET A 270 -3.87 9.46 -4.82
C MET A 270 -4.18 8.33 -3.83
N GLU A 271 -5.05 7.39 -4.16
CA GLU A 271 -5.61 6.45 -3.19
C GLU A 271 -5.94 5.11 -3.85
N ILE A 272 -5.52 3.99 -3.24
CA ILE A 272 -5.56 2.67 -3.89
C ILE A 272 -6.98 2.13 -4.08
N HIS A 273 -7.90 2.40 -3.14
CA HIS A 273 -9.27 1.89 -3.19
C HIS A 273 -10.09 2.70 -4.20
N LEU A 274 -10.02 4.03 -4.12
CA LEU A 274 -10.71 4.93 -5.06
C LEU A 274 -10.15 4.80 -6.48
N GLY A 275 -8.82 4.69 -6.61
CA GLY A 275 -8.16 4.39 -7.88
C GLY A 275 -8.62 3.08 -8.50
N SER A 276 -8.67 2.01 -7.70
CA SER A 276 -9.13 0.71 -8.17
C SER A 276 -10.62 0.71 -8.52
N TYR A 277 -11.44 1.45 -7.78
CA TYR A 277 -12.88 1.61 -8.03
C TYR A 277 -13.16 2.30 -9.36
N GLU A 278 -12.44 3.37 -9.67
CA GLU A 278 -12.59 4.06 -10.97
C GLU A 278 -12.09 3.19 -12.13
N ILE A 279 -10.96 2.48 -11.95
CA ILE A 279 -10.41 1.59 -12.98
C ILE A 279 -11.35 0.41 -13.28
N SER A 280 -12.01 -0.18 -12.28
CA SER A 280 -12.90 -1.33 -12.48
C SER A 280 -14.17 -1.00 -13.28
N ARG A 281 -14.50 0.29 -13.40
CA ARG A 281 -15.67 0.80 -14.14
C ARG A 281 -15.32 1.26 -15.56
N LEU A 282 -14.05 1.30 -15.92
CA LEU A 282 -13.63 1.64 -17.27
C LEU A 282 -14.12 0.58 -18.27
N PRO A 283 -14.50 0.96 -19.50
CA PRO A 283 -14.98 0.04 -20.54
C PRO A 283 -13.83 -0.76 -21.18
N TYR A 284 -12.96 -1.33 -20.36
CA TYR A 284 -11.81 -2.14 -20.75
C TYR A 284 -11.99 -3.59 -20.29
N ASP A 285 -11.29 -4.51 -20.95
CA ASP A 285 -11.31 -5.92 -20.55
C ASP A 285 -10.66 -6.13 -19.18
N LEU A 286 -11.06 -7.21 -18.50
CA LEU A 286 -10.61 -7.51 -17.15
C LEU A 286 -9.08 -7.59 -17.03
N ARG A 287 -8.39 -8.02 -18.09
CA ARG A 287 -6.92 -8.05 -18.15
C ARG A 287 -6.33 -6.67 -17.98
N THR A 288 -6.83 -5.69 -18.74
CA THR A 288 -6.33 -4.31 -18.71
C THR A 288 -6.68 -3.65 -17.39
N GLN A 289 -7.91 -3.83 -16.91
CA GLN A 289 -8.32 -3.33 -15.59
C GLN A 289 -7.42 -3.91 -14.48
N ALA A 290 -7.19 -5.22 -14.46
CA ALA A 290 -6.33 -5.87 -13.49
C ALA A 290 -4.88 -5.37 -13.58
N ALA A 291 -4.33 -5.18 -14.78
CA ALA A 291 -2.97 -4.66 -14.94
C ALA A 291 -2.83 -3.24 -14.37
N LEU A 292 -3.77 -2.35 -14.67
CA LEU A 292 -3.80 -0.99 -14.14
C LEU A 292 -3.96 -0.97 -12.62
N ILE A 293 -4.87 -1.77 -12.07
CA ILE A 293 -5.05 -1.93 -10.62
C ILE A 293 -3.78 -2.46 -9.96
N SER A 294 -3.10 -3.43 -10.57
CA SER A 294 -1.83 -3.99 -10.10
C SER A 294 -0.75 -2.90 -10.02
N ALA A 295 -0.72 -1.98 -10.99
CA ALA A 295 0.16 -0.82 -10.95
C ALA A 295 -0.15 0.12 -9.77
N VAL A 296 -1.44 0.39 -9.52
CA VAL A 296 -1.91 1.23 -8.40
C VAL A 296 -1.56 0.59 -7.05
N LEU A 297 -1.73 -0.72 -6.91
CA LEU A 297 -1.33 -1.47 -5.72
C LEU A 297 0.19 -1.42 -5.48
N GLY A 298 0.97 -1.60 -6.54
CA GLY A 298 2.44 -1.47 -6.47
C GLY A 298 2.91 -0.04 -6.21
N TRP A 299 2.12 0.97 -6.61
CA TRP A 299 2.36 2.38 -6.29
C TRP A 299 2.05 2.69 -4.81
N GLY A 300 0.89 2.25 -4.32
CA GLY A 300 0.42 2.44 -2.94
C GLY A 300 -0.33 3.76 -2.68
N GLY A 301 -0.40 4.64 -3.68
CA GLY A 301 -1.09 5.94 -3.58
C GLY A 301 -0.35 6.96 -2.72
N LEU A 302 -0.62 8.25 -2.94
CA LEU A 302 -0.18 9.32 -2.03
C LEU A 302 -0.73 9.12 -0.61
N CYS A 303 -1.92 8.55 -0.49
CA CYS A 303 -2.54 8.16 0.76
C CYS A 303 -1.66 7.20 1.58
N GLY A 304 -1.21 6.09 0.97
CA GLY A 304 -0.32 5.15 1.66
C GLY A 304 1.00 5.81 2.08
N TRP A 305 1.53 6.71 1.26
CA TRP A 305 2.74 7.48 1.59
C TRP A 305 2.55 8.37 2.82
N LEU A 306 1.45 9.11 2.89
CA LEU A 306 1.13 9.96 4.04
C LEU A 306 0.89 9.13 5.30
N GLN A 307 0.22 7.98 5.19
CA GLN A 307 0.01 7.07 6.32
C GLN A 307 1.33 6.59 6.94
N ILE A 308 2.31 6.18 6.13
CA ILE A 308 3.63 5.82 6.68
C ILE A 308 4.31 7.07 7.27
N THR A 309 4.10 8.25 6.68
CA THR A 309 4.79 9.51 7.09
C THR A 309 4.27 10.03 8.41
N ALA A 310 3.01 9.74 8.73
CA ALA A 310 2.45 9.99 10.06
C ALA A 310 3.13 9.15 11.16
N VAL A 311 3.76 8.01 10.82
CA VAL A 311 4.30 7.04 11.79
C VAL A 311 5.82 7.06 11.87
N THR A 312 6.52 7.20 10.74
CA THR A 312 7.98 7.07 10.65
C THR A 312 8.67 8.43 10.49
N ARG A 313 9.96 8.50 10.83
CA ARG A 313 10.73 9.75 10.69
C ARG A 313 11.06 9.99 9.21
N PRO A 314 11.28 11.25 8.80
CA PRO A 314 11.71 11.57 7.43
C PRO A 314 12.97 10.82 7.00
N SER A 315 13.93 10.61 7.92
CA SER A 315 15.17 9.85 7.69
C SER A 315 14.95 8.38 7.32
N ASP A 316 13.83 7.81 7.76
CA ASP A 316 13.47 6.41 7.60
C ASP A 316 12.92 6.14 6.19
N LYS A 317 12.73 7.22 5.43
CA LYS A 317 12.36 7.24 4.01
C LYS A 317 13.36 8.06 3.21
N GLY A 318 13.39 7.83 1.92
CA GLY A 318 14.28 8.51 1.00
C GLY A 318 13.98 8.13 -0.43
N ILE A 319 14.81 8.58 -1.37
CA ILE A 319 14.65 8.28 -2.80
C ILE A 319 14.52 6.78 -3.09
N THR A 320 15.17 5.92 -2.31
CA THR A 320 15.08 4.46 -2.45
C THR A 320 13.65 3.95 -2.23
N PHE A 321 12.93 4.49 -1.24
CA PHE A 321 11.52 4.15 -1.00
C PHE A 321 10.69 4.50 -2.22
N THR A 322 10.80 5.75 -2.68
CA THR A 322 10.10 6.24 -3.87
C THR A 322 10.34 5.36 -5.08
N LEU A 323 11.61 5.11 -5.39
CA LEU A 323 12.02 4.33 -6.55
C LEU A 323 11.50 2.89 -6.47
N SER A 324 11.52 2.28 -5.28
CA SER A 324 10.98 0.94 -5.11
C SER A 324 9.47 0.89 -5.34
N ARG A 325 8.71 1.92 -4.95
CA ARG A 325 7.25 1.97 -5.21
C ARG A 325 6.95 2.11 -6.70
N VAL A 326 7.70 2.95 -7.41
CA VAL A 326 7.59 3.06 -8.88
C VAL A 326 7.89 1.74 -9.56
N LEU A 327 9.02 1.12 -9.20
CA LEU A 327 9.43 -0.16 -9.75
C LEU A 327 8.40 -1.24 -9.42
N HIS A 328 7.87 -1.27 -8.20
CA HIS A 328 6.81 -2.20 -7.82
C HIS A 328 5.59 -2.03 -8.72
N GLY A 329 5.08 -0.81 -8.91
CA GLY A 329 3.96 -0.54 -9.83
C GLY A 329 4.23 -0.95 -11.27
N ILE A 330 5.40 -0.59 -11.83
CA ILE A 330 5.77 -0.92 -13.22
C ILE A 330 5.89 -2.44 -13.41
N ILE A 331 6.58 -3.12 -12.49
CA ILE A 331 6.78 -4.57 -12.55
C ILE A 331 5.43 -5.26 -12.36
N ALA A 332 4.59 -4.80 -11.45
CA ALA A 332 3.26 -5.36 -11.20
C ALA A 332 2.37 -5.26 -12.45
N PHE A 333 2.35 -4.10 -13.11
CA PHE A 333 1.65 -3.90 -14.38
C PHE A 333 2.12 -4.88 -15.46
N GLY A 334 3.43 -4.90 -15.73
CA GLY A 334 4.03 -5.74 -16.77
C GLY A 334 3.85 -7.24 -16.48
N LEU A 335 4.05 -7.65 -15.22
CA LEU A 335 3.88 -9.03 -14.80
C LEU A 335 2.43 -9.48 -14.96
N THR A 336 1.46 -8.64 -14.56
CA THR A 336 0.03 -8.95 -14.75
C THR A 336 -0.31 -9.20 -16.21
N LEU A 337 0.17 -8.36 -17.13
CA LEU A 337 -0.07 -8.55 -18.56
C LEU A 337 0.59 -9.81 -19.12
N ALA A 338 1.82 -10.12 -18.67
CA ALA A 338 2.58 -11.27 -19.13
C ALA A 338 2.00 -12.60 -18.61
N THR A 339 1.54 -12.62 -17.35
CA THR A 339 1.08 -13.84 -16.69
C THR A 339 -0.44 -14.04 -16.78
N TRP A 340 -1.18 -13.11 -17.37
CA TRP A 340 -2.65 -13.19 -17.49
C TRP A 340 -3.12 -14.52 -18.10
N VAL A 341 -2.59 -14.90 -19.27
CA VAL A 341 -2.99 -16.13 -19.98
C VAL A 341 -2.68 -17.40 -19.17
N PRO A 342 -1.47 -17.64 -18.67
CA PRO A 342 -1.18 -18.85 -17.91
C PRO A 342 -1.93 -18.93 -16.57
N LEU A 343 -2.06 -17.82 -15.84
CA LEU A 343 -2.80 -17.82 -14.57
C LEU A 343 -4.30 -18.03 -14.78
N ASN A 344 -4.90 -17.40 -15.79
CA ASN A 344 -6.33 -17.58 -16.04
C ASN A 344 -6.68 -19.03 -16.39
N ARG A 345 -5.79 -19.75 -17.09
CA ARG A 345 -5.95 -21.20 -17.38
C ARG A 345 -5.88 -22.07 -16.11
N ILE A 346 -5.03 -21.70 -15.15
CA ILE A 346 -4.91 -22.44 -13.89
C ILE A 346 -6.16 -22.22 -13.04
N VAL A 347 -6.64 -20.98 -12.96
CA VAL A 347 -7.76 -20.64 -12.08
C VAL A 347 -9.12 -21.02 -12.68
N SER A 348 -9.29 -21.00 -14.01
CA SER A 348 -10.51 -21.51 -14.67
C SER A 348 -10.74 -23.00 -14.43
N ASN A 349 -9.69 -23.75 -14.07
CA ASN A 349 -9.77 -25.17 -13.72
C ASN A 349 -10.08 -25.40 -12.24
N THR A 350 -10.28 -24.33 -11.46
CA THR A 350 -10.67 -24.39 -10.05
C THR A 350 -12.07 -23.83 -9.89
N THR A 351 -13.02 -24.62 -9.41
CA THR A 351 -14.35 -24.15 -9.05
C THR A 351 -14.27 -23.34 -7.74
N PRO A 352 -14.69 -22.06 -7.71
CA PRO A 352 -14.69 -21.30 -6.47
C PRO A 352 -15.67 -21.93 -5.49
N ALA A 353 -15.20 -22.36 -4.32
CA ALA A 353 -16.01 -22.98 -3.27
C ALA A 353 -17.11 -22.06 -2.69
N TYR A 354 -17.09 -20.76 -3.02
CA TYR A 354 -17.96 -19.72 -2.43
C TYR A 354 -19.16 -19.29 -3.29
N VAL A 355 -19.48 -19.96 -4.40
CA VAL A 355 -20.65 -19.58 -5.22
C VAL A 355 -21.99 -20.06 -4.63
N SER A 356 -22.00 -20.78 -3.50
CA SER A 356 -23.26 -21.15 -2.84
C SER A 356 -23.78 -20.08 -1.86
N ARG A 357 -24.65 -19.21 -2.41
CA ARG A 357 -25.77 -18.46 -1.77
C ARG A 357 -25.49 -17.21 -0.91
N SER A 358 -25.97 -16.07 -1.47
CA SER A 358 -26.87 -15.07 -0.85
C SER A 358 -26.40 -14.06 0.21
N SER A 359 -25.11 -13.93 0.54
CA SER A 359 -24.67 -12.90 1.52
C SER A 359 -23.98 -11.67 0.92
N VAL A 360 -23.55 -11.71 -0.35
CA VAL A 360 -22.87 -10.56 -1.01
C VAL A 360 -23.81 -9.79 -1.94
N SER A 361 -24.85 -10.43 -2.48
CA SER A 361 -25.85 -9.75 -3.32
C SER A 361 -26.69 -8.74 -2.54
N SER A 362 -27.01 -9.01 -1.27
CA SER A 362 -27.70 -8.05 -0.39
C SER A 362 -26.86 -6.79 -0.11
N PHE A 363 -25.55 -6.88 -0.27
CA PHE A 363 -24.65 -5.74 -0.11
C PHE A 363 -24.71 -4.78 -1.30
N ALA A 364 -24.80 -5.34 -2.52
CA ALA A 364 -24.87 -4.58 -3.76
C ALA A 364 -26.25 -3.94 -4.00
N GLU A 365 -27.34 -4.57 -3.56
CA GLU A 365 -28.70 -4.02 -3.71
C GLU A 365 -28.93 -2.77 -2.83
N SER A 366 -28.34 -2.71 -1.63
CA SER A 366 -28.51 -1.55 -0.73
C SER A 366 -27.90 -0.23 -1.26
N VAL A 367 -26.96 -0.32 -2.20
CA VAL A 367 -26.31 0.86 -2.82
C VAL A 367 -27.10 1.36 -4.03
N ASN A 368 -27.91 0.50 -4.66
CA ASN A 368 -28.59 0.81 -5.91
C ASN A 368 -30.01 1.37 -5.75
N GLU A 369 -30.63 1.25 -4.56
CA GLU A 369 -32.04 1.61 -4.35
C GLU A 369 -32.33 3.09 -4.00
N SER A 370 -31.32 3.98 -3.91
CA SER A 370 -31.57 5.39 -3.51
C SER A 370 -31.20 6.47 -4.54
N ALA A 371 -30.93 6.13 -5.80
CA ALA A 371 -30.58 7.12 -6.81
C ALA A 371 -31.07 6.76 -8.22
N THR A 372 -32.34 6.37 -8.37
CA THR A 372 -32.98 6.22 -9.68
C THR A 372 -33.97 7.37 -9.93
N HIS A 373 -33.69 8.13 -11.00
CA HIS A 373 -34.49 9.09 -11.80
C HIS A 373 -33.86 10.51 -11.90
N PRO A 374 -33.86 11.20 -13.08
CA PRO A 374 -33.96 10.76 -14.46
C PRO A 374 -32.76 11.31 -15.30
N VAL A 375 -31.65 10.58 -15.36
CA VAL A 375 -30.56 10.85 -16.34
C VAL A 375 -30.41 9.69 -17.34
N MET A 376 -31.07 8.57 -17.06
CA MET A 376 -31.01 7.32 -17.84
C MET A 376 -31.89 7.29 -19.11
N ALA A 377 -32.68 8.33 -19.41
CA ALA A 377 -33.46 8.38 -20.64
C ALA A 377 -32.69 9.00 -21.83
N GLY A 378 -31.63 9.77 -21.59
CA GLY A 378 -30.81 10.38 -22.64
C GLY A 378 -29.58 9.59 -23.06
N ALA A 379 -29.16 8.61 -22.24
CA ALA A 379 -27.93 7.84 -22.49
C ALA A 379 -28.17 6.57 -23.33
N SER A 380 -29.38 6.01 -23.31
CA SER A 380 -29.73 4.80 -24.08
C SER A 380 -29.83 5.06 -25.59
N SER A 381 -30.13 6.29 -26.01
CA SER A 381 -30.12 6.69 -27.44
C SER A 381 -28.72 7.05 -27.97
N LEU A 382 -27.74 7.26 -27.08
CA LEU A 382 -26.32 7.46 -27.43
C LEU A 382 -25.52 6.15 -27.43
N LEU A 383 -25.93 5.16 -26.63
CA LEU A 383 -25.24 3.87 -26.51
C LEU A 383 -25.43 2.95 -27.72
N THR A 384 -26.44 3.16 -28.55
CA THR A 384 -26.61 2.41 -29.82
C THR A 384 -25.80 2.98 -30.99
N GLN A 385 -25.06 4.09 -30.79
CA GLN A 385 -24.14 4.64 -31.79
C GLN A 385 -22.64 4.43 -31.49
N ILE A 386 -22.29 3.74 -30.40
CA ILE A 386 -20.88 3.45 -30.02
C ILE A 386 -20.62 1.94 -29.95
N GLU A 387 -21.28 1.14 -30.78
CA GLU A 387 -20.76 -0.17 -31.19
C GLU A 387 -19.81 0.06 -32.37
N GLY A 388 -18.56 0.48 -32.10
CA GLY A 388 -17.63 0.76 -33.20
C GLY A 388 -16.23 1.26 -32.90
N THR A 389 -15.76 1.33 -31.65
CA THR A 389 -14.36 1.73 -31.40
C THR A 389 -13.65 0.77 -30.44
N SER A 390 -13.20 -0.36 -30.98
CA SER A 390 -12.07 -1.07 -30.37
C SER A 390 -10.84 -0.15 -30.47
N MET A 391 -10.42 0.42 -29.35
CA MET A 391 -9.18 1.21 -29.32
C MET A 391 -7.97 0.31 -29.59
N TYR A 392 -7.04 0.82 -30.40
CA TYR A 392 -5.87 0.09 -30.83
C TYR A 392 -4.82 -0.03 -29.70
N PRO A 393 -3.98 -1.08 -29.69
CA PRO A 393 -2.93 -1.30 -28.68
C PRO A 393 -1.97 -0.12 -28.42
N TRP A 394 -1.82 0.78 -29.39
CA TRP A 394 -0.99 1.99 -29.26
C TRP A 394 -1.62 3.05 -28.34
N GLN A 395 -2.95 3.10 -28.22
CA GLN A 395 -3.66 4.03 -27.34
C GLN A 395 -3.50 3.60 -25.86
N LEU A 396 -3.56 2.29 -25.59
CA LEU A 396 -3.29 1.72 -24.27
C LEU A 396 -1.85 1.95 -23.80
N THR A 397 -0.88 1.87 -24.72
CA THR A 397 0.52 2.17 -24.41
C THR A 397 0.75 3.66 -24.15
N LEU A 398 0.13 4.56 -24.92
CA LEU A 398 0.19 6.01 -24.64
C LEU A 398 -0.45 6.37 -23.30
N LEU A 399 -1.61 5.79 -22.98
CA LEU A 399 -2.29 5.95 -21.69
C LEU A 399 -1.43 5.45 -20.51
N SER A 400 -0.81 4.28 -20.68
CA SER A 400 0.10 3.72 -19.67
C SER A 400 1.37 4.55 -19.51
N ILE A 401 1.93 5.07 -20.61
CA ILE A 401 3.09 5.98 -20.59
C ILE A 401 2.72 7.32 -19.95
N ALA A 402 1.52 7.85 -20.18
CA ALA A 402 1.07 9.09 -19.56
C ALA A 402 0.82 8.92 -18.05
N LEU A 403 0.17 7.84 -17.63
CA LEU A 403 -0.02 7.51 -16.22
C LEU A 403 1.32 7.26 -15.52
N LEU A 404 2.18 6.39 -16.08
CA LEU A 404 3.50 6.13 -15.53
C LEU A 404 4.40 7.36 -15.58
N GLY A 405 4.33 8.16 -16.64
CA GLY A 405 5.09 9.39 -16.81
C GLY A 405 4.69 10.46 -15.80
N THR A 406 3.39 10.66 -15.57
CA THR A 406 2.91 11.56 -14.52
C THR A 406 3.32 11.05 -13.14
N ILE A 407 3.10 9.76 -12.83
CA ILE A 407 3.59 9.13 -11.59
C ILE A 407 5.10 9.42 -11.41
N ILE A 408 5.92 9.13 -12.42
CA ILE A 408 7.39 9.32 -12.36
C ILE A 408 7.78 10.79 -12.18
N VAL A 409 7.17 11.72 -12.92
CA VAL A 409 7.51 13.15 -12.85
C VAL A 409 7.13 13.74 -11.50
N THR A 410 5.93 13.46 -10.99
CA THR A 410 5.49 13.93 -9.67
C THR A 410 6.34 13.32 -8.57
N LEU A 411 6.86 12.11 -8.78
CA LEU A 411 7.74 11.44 -7.84
C LEU A 411 9.17 11.94 -7.84
N LEU A 412 9.71 12.27 -9.00
CA LEU A 412 10.98 12.96 -9.09
C LEU A 412 10.85 14.34 -8.43
N ALA A 413 9.74 15.05 -8.60
CA ALA A 413 9.48 16.32 -7.92
C ALA A 413 9.38 16.18 -6.39
N PHE A 414 8.58 15.22 -5.90
CA PHE A 414 8.38 15.03 -4.46
C PHE A 414 9.62 14.43 -3.76
N SER A 415 10.32 13.50 -4.42
CA SER A 415 11.56 12.93 -3.92
C SER A 415 12.72 13.93 -3.99
N PHE A 416 12.76 14.78 -5.01
CA PHE A 416 13.66 15.92 -5.05
C PHE A 416 13.38 16.89 -3.90
N MET A 417 12.12 17.30 -3.68
CA MET A 417 11.73 18.17 -2.55
C MET A 417 12.14 17.59 -1.20
N THR A 418 11.80 16.32 -0.94
CA THR A 418 12.10 15.66 0.35
C THR A 418 13.61 15.41 0.54
N SER A 419 14.34 15.03 -0.51
CA SER A 419 15.81 14.85 -0.43
C SER A 419 16.58 16.17 -0.40
N TRP A 420 16.01 17.24 -0.94
CA TRP A 420 16.56 18.60 -0.89
C TRP A 420 16.36 19.21 0.49
N TRP A 421 15.17 19.01 1.11
CA TRP A 421 14.92 19.38 2.50
C TRP A 421 15.85 18.66 3.47
N GLY A 422 16.00 17.32 3.36
CA GLY A 422 16.92 16.57 4.23
C GLY A 422 18.42 16.90 4.05
N ARG A 423 18.82 17.47 2.90
CA ARG A 423 20.21 17.91 2.65
C ARG A 423 20.50 19.33 3.13
N ARG A 424 19.48 20.17 3.34
CA ARG A 424 19.63 21.50 3.94
C ARG A 424 19.66 21.44 5.46
N ASP A 425 18.96 20.49 6.07
CA ASP A 425 18.94 20.34 7.54
C ASP A 425 20.20 19.65 8.12
N SER A 426 21.11 19.18 7.25
CA SER A 426 22.38 18.53 7.61
C SER A 426 23.63 19.36 7.28
N ARG A 427 23.44 20.63 6.88
CA ARG A 427 24.48 21.65 6.76
C ARG A 427 24.16 22.79 7.72
#